data_AF-T2IZS7-F1
#
_entry.id   AF-T2IZS7-F1
#
_cell.length_a   1.000
_cell.length_b   1.000
_cell.length_c   1.000
_cell.angle_alpha   90.00
_cell.angle_beta   90.00
_cell.angle_gamma   90.00
#
_symmetry.space_group_name_H-M   'P 1'
#
loop_
_entity.id
_entity.type
_entity.pdbx_description
1 polymer ?
#
loop_
_entity_poly.entity_id
_entity_poly.type
_entity_poly.pdbx_seq_one_letter_code
_entity_poly.pdbx_strand_id
1 'polypeptide(L)'
;MQFVGSPLQTINAKFSLIGGDLNRAIEVGIFEVDDDTGGIDIDGDGIIDVKPEDADYQSTALSRARPLFAQLPGNVFPNPSQTLSGFSGNQRIGFYAVLNNSTEGILSRITLDSQNAPKSEVVFATPSANNGLNPVGNVSGNGSSQLGLSFDLSDENGENFNDLGLAIEVTEEESALNPSLDDGELGETLDLRNIDVNGDDIVDDNIVVQFTVNADGVYDNFVGLYEADDERGAVAGIAPGADGYAAEAIRRRVIGFQGSGSGSVTLSGNDRKILVPFMIADGTPESFLADNVNNDPTLGPIAYFEDRFANPDGVDHIIGIDSNTLGFEEFYNGGDHDFNDAVAMINYLT
;
A
#
# COMPACT_ATOMS: atom_id res chain seq x y z
N MET A 1 17.03 7.69 -8.71
CA MET A 1 18.10 6.67 -8.55
C MET A 1 18.20 5.87 -9.84
N GLN A 2 19.39 5.46 -10.27
CA GLN A 2 19.57 4.53 -11.39
C GLN A 2 20.24 3.25 -10.90
N PHE A 3 19.66 2.10 -11.22
CA PHE A 3 20.32 0.81 -11.04
C PHE A 3 21.43 0.65 -12.08
N VAL A 4 22.59 0.16 -11.64
CA VAL A 4 23.77 0.02 -12.50
C VAL A 4 24.11 -1.47 -12.65
N GLY A 5 23.97 -1.98 -13.87
CA GLY A 5 24.23 -3.38 -14.20
C GLY A 5 24.07 -3.64 -15.70
N SER A 6 24.04 -4.91 -16.09
CA SER A 6 23.63 -5.26 -17.45
C SER A 6 22.12 -5.02 -17.61
N PRO A 7 21.63 -4.50 -18.76
CA PRO A 7 20.18 -4.42 -19.01
C PRO A 7 19.47 -5.78 -18.98
N LEU A 8 20.24 -6.88 -19.13
CA LEU A 8 19.74 -8.26 -19.05
C LEU A 8 19.84 -8.86 -17.63
N GLN A 9 20.38 -8.12 -16.66
CA GLN A 9 20.45 -8.52 -15.27
C GLN A 9 19.18 -8.09 -14.56
N THR A 10 18.58 -9.02 -13.84
CA THR A 10 17.54 -8.74 -12.85
C THR A 10 18.21 -8.44 -11.52
N ILE A 11 17.79 -7.36 -10.88
CA ILE A 11 18.32 -6.88 -9.61
C ILE A 11 17.17 -6.88 -8.60
N ASN A 12 17.44 -7.39 -7.39
CA ASN A 12 16.56 -7.21 -6.24
C ASN A 12 17.05 -6.01 -5.44
N ALA A 13 16.10 -5.22 -4.92
CA ALA A 13 16.39 -4.06 -4.10
C ALA A 13 15.52 -4.07 -2.84
N LYS A 14 16.16 -3.93 -1.68
CA LYS A 14 15.51 -3.76 -0.40
C LYS A 14 15.35 -2.28 -0.10
N PHE A 15 14.14 -1.89 0.25
CA PHE A 15 13.76 -0.56 0.71
C PHE A 15 13.44 -0.66 2.20
N SER A 16 13.99 0.23 3.02
CA SER A 16 13.72 0.27 4.46
C SER A 16 13.46 1.68 4.90
N LEU A 17 12.41 1.86 5.70
CA LEU A 17 12.30 3.06 6.51
C LEU A 17 13.32 2.97 7.65
N ILE A 18 14.20 3.97 7.75
CA ILE A 18 15.31 4.01 8.73
C ILE A 18 15.21 5.19 9.71
N GLY A 19 14.12 5.95 9.61
CA GLY A 19 13.84 7.09 10.48
C GLY A 19 12.60 7.82 10.02
N GLY A 20 12.03 8.60 10.93
CA GLY A 20 10.86 9.43 10.68
C GLY A 20 10.11 9.65 11.98
N ASP A 21 9.82 10.91 12.29
CA ASP A 21 9.08 11.31 13.50
C ASP A 21 8.06 12.38 13.12
N LEU A 22 7.07 11.95 12.35
CA LEU A 22 5.91 12.75 12.03
C LEU A 22 4.68 12.13 12.68
N ASN A 23 3.93 12.96 13.40
CA ASN A 23 2.67 12.54 14.04
C ASN A 23 1.51 12.59 13.05
N ARG A 24 1.65 11.89 11.92
CA ARG A 24 0.63 11.71 10.87
C ARG A 24 0.95 10.47 10.03
N ALA A 25 -0.03 9.96 9.28
CA ALA A 25 0.21 8.89 8.32
C ALA A 25 1.03 9.37 7.12
N ILE A 26 1.98 8.54 6.68
CA ILE A 26 2.81 8.75 5.50
C ILE A 26 2.92 7.46 4.74
N GLU A 27 2.49 7.46 3.47
CA GLU A 27 2.81 6.38 2.55
C GLU A 27 4.04 6.76 1.71
N VAL A 28 4.96 5.81 1.53
CA VAL A 28 6.18 5.99 0.74
C VAL A 28 6.12 5.05 -0.45
N GLY A 29 6.53 5.52 -1.61
CA GLY A 29 6.58 4.69 -2.81
C GLY A 29 7.68 5.08 -3.79
N ILE A 30 7.78 4.27 -4.85
CA ILE A 30 8.65 4.50 -6.00
C ILE A 30 7.84 4.58 -7.29
N PHE A 31 8.41 5.16 -8.34
CA PHE A 31 7.84 5.14 -9.68
C PHE A 31 8.96 5.14 -10.71
N GLU A 32 8.71 4.56 -11.89
CA GLU A 32 9.70 4.57 -12.97
C GLU A 32 9.79 5.95 -13.63
N VAL A 33 11.02 6.33 -14.01
CA VAL A 33 11.31 7.54 -14.80
C VAL A 33 12.19 7.18 -16.00
N ASP A 34 12.08 7.95 -17.07
CA ASP A 34 12.72 7.61 -18.35
C ASP A 34 14.05 8.35 -18.56
N ASP A 35 14.33 9.40 -17.77
CA ASP A 35 15.60 10.12 -17.80
C ASP A 35 16.19 10.48 -16.42
N ASP A 36 17.40 11.05 -16.42
CA ASP A 36 18.14 11.43 -15.20
C ASP A 36 17.54 12.66 -14.48
N THR A 37 16.58 13.34 -15.11
CA THR A 37 15.90 14.52 -14.55
C THR A 37 14.55 14.17 -13.91
N GLY A 38 14.10 12.92 -14.08
CA GLY A 38 12.79 12.45 -13.62
C GLY A 38 11.68 12.60 -14.66
N GLY A 39 12.00 12.87 -15.92
CA GLY A 39 11.02 12.93 -17.00
C GLY A 39 10.33 11.58 -17.25
N ILE A 40 9.09 11.62 -17.71
CA ILE A 40 8.27 10.46 -18.05
C ILE A 40 7.94 10.48 -19.55
N ASP A 41 8.22 9.37 -20.22
CA ASP A 41 7.79 9.02 -21.59
C ASP A 41 6.53 8.15 -21.48
N ILE A 42 5.39 8.69 -21.93
CA ILE A 42 4.09 8.04 -21.78
C ILE A 42 3.72 7.16 -22.97
N ASP A 43 4.38 7.33 -24.12
CA ASP A 43 4.07 6.58 -25.35
C ASP A 43 5.21 5.63 -25.81
N GLY A 44 6.36 5.69 -25.15
CA GLY A 44 7.51 4.82 -25.34
C GLY A 44 8.32 5.14 -26.60
N ASP A 45 8.20 6.34 -27.17
CA ASP A 45 8.93 6.75 -28.37
C ASP A 45 10.38 7.23 -28.08
N GLY A 46 10.76 7.34 -26.81
CA GLY A 46 12.06 7.79 -26.33
C GLY A 46 12.16 9.30 -26.13
N ILE A 47 11.05 10.04 -26.21
CA ILE A 47 10.94 11.47 -25.94
C ILE A 47 10.19 11.67 -24.63
N ILE A 48 10.70 12.58 -23.79
CA ILE A 48 10.04 12.93 -22.54
C ILE A 48 8.82 13.81 -22.84
N ASP A 49 7.64 13.32 -22.48
CA ASP A 49 6.36 14.00 -22.61
C ASP A 49 6.04 14.89 -21.40
N VAL A 50 6.32 14.37 -20.20
CA VAL A 50 5.97 15.02 -18.93
C VAL A 50 7.21 15.20 -18.08
N LYS A 51 7.48 16.45 -17.69
CA LYS A 51 8.61 16.82 -16.85
C LYS A 51 8.17 17.11 -15.42
N PRO A 52 9.08 17.00 -14.42
CA PRO A 52 8.78 17.28 -13.02
C PRO A 52 7.99 18.57 -12.76
N GLU A 53 8.29 19.65 -13.47
CA GLU A 53 7.64 20.95 -13.32
C GLU A 53 6.25 21.08 -13.99
N ASP A 54 5.82 20.09 -14.77
CA ASP A 54 4.56 20.12 -15.49
C ASP A 54 3.37 19.85 -14.55
N ALA A 55 2.23 20.48 -14.82
CA ALA A 55 1.07 20.46 -13.93
C ALA A 55 0.43 19.06 -13.76
N ASP A 56 0.64 18.17 -14.72
CA ASP A 56 0.15 16.79 -14.74
C ASP A 56 1.20 15.77 -14.28
N TYR A 57 2.41 16.22 -13.92
CA TYR A 57 3.48 15.34 -13.45
C TYR A 57 3.05 14.47 -12.27
N GLN A 58 2.41 15.06 -11.26
CA GLN A 58 1.97 14.32 -10.08
C GLN A 58 1.06 13.14 -10.45
N SER A 59 0.00 13.37 -11.23
CA SER A 59 -0.90 12.28 -11.63
C SER A 59 -0.23 11.26 -12.54
N THR A 60 0.69 11.70 -13.41
CA THR A 60 1.40 10.80 -14.33
C THR A 60 2.39 9.91 -13.58
N ALA A 61 3.17 10.48 -12.66
CA ALA A 61 4.10 9.76 -11.81
C ALA A 61 3.36 8.75 -10.91
N LEU A 62 2.29 9.19 -10.24
CA LEU A 62 1.52 8.30 -9.36
C LEU A 62 0.78 7.19 -10.12
N SER A 63 0.37 7.40 -11.38
CA SER A 63 -0.23 6.34 -12.19
C SER A 63 0.74 5.20 -12.56
N ARG A 64 2.04 5.40 -12.34
CA ARG A 64 3.12 4.42 -12.54
C ARG A 64 3.77 4.01 -11.22
N ALA A 65 3.18 4.43 -10.12
CA ALA A 65 3.77 4.25 -8.81
C ALA A 65 3.58 2.85 -8.28
N ARG A 66 4.50 2.48 -7.38
CA ARG A 66 4.45 1.30 -6.55
C ARG A 66 4.61 1.77 -5.11
N PRO A 67 3.53 1.83 -4.33
CA PRO A 67 3.60 2.01 -2.89
C PRO A 67 4.51 0.94 -2.28
N LEU A 68 5.29 1.31 -1.26
CA LEU A 68 6.21 0.39 -0.59
C LEU A 68 5.72 0.01 0.82
N PHE A 69 5.46 1.04 1.61
CA PHE A 69 5.05 0.91 3.01
C PHE A 69 4.49 2.24 3.51
N ALA A 70 3.82 2.18 4.65
CA ALA A 70 3.33 3.34 5.35
C ALA A 70 3.85 3.43 6.78
N GLN A 71 3.96 4.65 7.29
CA GLN A 71 4.18 4.95 8.69
C GLN A 71 2.89 5.54 9.27
N LEU A 72 2.39 4.96 10.35
CA LEU A 72 1.26 5.53 11.11
C LEU A 72 1.76 6.62 12.10
N PRO A 73 0.89 7.54 12.57
CA PRO A 73 1.27 8.53 13.57
C PRO A 73 1.92 7.90 14.81
N GLY A 74 2.95 8.56 15.33
CA GLY A 74 3.66 8.09 16.53
C GLY A 74 4.57 6.89 16.31
N ASN A 75 4.78 6.45 15.06
CA ASN A 75 5.74 5.41 14.68
C ASN A 75 5.49 4.07 15.40
N VAL A 76 4.23 3.64 15.46
CA VAL A 76 3.80 2.41 16.16
C VAL A 76 4.43 1.15 15.54
N PHE A 77 4.72 1.19 14.23
CA PHE A 77 5.40 0.14 13.47
C PHE A 77 6.75 0.65 12.93
N PRO A 78 7.83 0.58 13.73
CA PRO A 78 9.09 1.16 13.35
C PRO A 78 9.86 0.28 12.35
N ASN A 79 10.41 0.94 11.34
CA ASN A 79 11.29 0.37 10.31
C ASN A 79 10.66 -0.67 9.37
N PRO A 80 9.48 -0.41 8.76
CA PRO A 80 8.97 -1.26 7.69
C PRO A 80 10.00 -1.41 6.57
N SER A 81 10.01 -2.57 5.93
CA SER A 81 10.92 -2.84 4.82
C SER A 81 10.38 -3.85 3.84
N GLN A 82 10.65 -3.62 2.58
CA GLN A 82 10.18 -4.45 1.49
C GLN A 82 11.32 -4.70 0.50
N THR A 83 11.40 -5.93 -0.01
CA THR A 83 12.33 -6.28 -1.08
C THR A 83 11.55 -6.44 -2.36
N LEU A 84 11.86 -5.63 -3.37
CA LEU A 84 11.28 -5.76 -4.70
C LEU A 84 12.29 -6.42 -5.65
N SER A 85 11.79 -7.26 -6.54
CA SER A 85 12.58 -7.91 -7.60
C SER A 85 12.26 -7.30 -8.96
N GLY A 86 13.01 -7.69 -10.00
CA GLY A 86 12.66 -7.34 -11.37
C GLY A 86 13.32 -6.07 -11.93
N PHE A 87 14.19 -5.38 -11.17
CA PHE A 87 14.82 -4.16 -11.68
C PHE A 87 15.86 -4.49 -12.75
N SER A 88 15.86 -3.74 -13.85
CA SER A 88 16.90 -3.86 -14.88
C SER A 88 18.14 -3.02 -14.56
N GLY A 89 19.32 -3.45 -15.03
CA GLY A 89 20.61 -2.77 -14.78
C GLY A 89 20.79 -1.37 -15.38
N ASN A 90 19.74 -0.76 -15.91
CA ASN A 90 19.70 0.63 -16.35
C ASN A 90 18.41 1.35 -15.95
N GLN A 91 17.53 0.69 -15.20
CA GLN A 91 16.25 1.25 -14.77
C GLN A 91 16.46 2.44 -13.85
N ARG A 92 15.57 3.42 -13.97
CA ARG A 92 15.56 4.60 -13.11
C ARG A 92 14.25 4.68 -12.36
N ILE A 93 14.37 5.05 -11.10
CA ILE A 93 13.21 5.24 -10.22
C ILE A 93 13.28 6.60 -9.53
N GLY A 94 12.13 7.22 -9.39
CA GLY A 94 11.86 8.31 -8.46
C GLY A 94 11.28 7.78 -7.15
N PHE A 95 11.31 8.62 -6.12
CA PHE A 95 10.68 8.35 -4.82
C PHE A 95 9.64 9.42 -4.55
N TYR A 96 8.59 9.07 -3.83
CA TYR A 96 7.59 10.00 -3.35
C TYR A 96 7.10 9.61 -1.96
N ALA A 97 6.48 10.56 -1.29
CA ALA A 97 5.72 10.37 -0.07
C ALA A 97 4.33 11.01 -0.22
N VAL A 98 3.30 10.35 0.27
CA VAL A 98 1.94 10.88 0.41
C VAL A 98 1.67 11.07 1.90
N LEU A 99 1.35 12.30 2.28
CA LEU A 99 1.02 12.65 3.66
C LEU A 99 -0.50 12.67 3.80
N ASN A 100 -1.01 12.11 4.91
CA ASN A 100 -2.44 12.11 5.26
C ASN A 100 -3.34 11.52 4.16
N ASN A 101 -2.84 10.52 3.42
CA ASN A 101 -3.57 9.78 2.38
C ASN A 101 -2.74 8.59 1.89
N SER A 102 -3.30 7.81 0.97
CA SER A 102 -2.59 6.83 0.15
C SER A 102 -2.42 7.32 -1.30
N THR A 103 -1.56 6.66 -2.06
CA THR A 103 -1.38 6.89 -3.50
C THR A 103 -2.70 6.74 -4.25
N GLU A 104 -3.44 5.67 -3.95
CA GLU A 104 -4.75 5.39 -4.56
C GLU A 104 -5.79 6.44 -4.18
N GLY A 105 -5.75 6.92 -2.93
CA GLY A 105 -6.58 8.03 -2.47
C GLY A 105 -6.29 9.32 -3.23
N ILE A 106 -5.02 9.66 -3.48
CA ILE A 106 -4.65 10.82 -4.32
C ILE A 106 -5.14 10.65 -5.77
N LEU A 107 -4.96 9.45 -6.35
CA LEU A 107 -5.35 9.15 -7.73
C LEU A 107 -6.87 9.17 -7.95
N SER A 108 -7.65 8.84 -6.91
CA SER A 108 -9.12 8.92 -6.95
C SER A 108 -9.61 10.35 -7.25
N ARG A 109 -8.80 11.37 -6.92
CA ARG A 109 -9.14 12.81 -6.93
C ARG A 109 -10.38 13.15 -6.08
N ILE A 110 -10.79 12.24 -5.22
CA ILE A 110 -11.81 12.48 -4.22
C ILE A 110 -11.11 13.23 -3.09
N THR A 111 -10.96 14.55 -3.26
CA THR A 111 -10.50 15.44 -2.21
C THR A 111 -11.62 15.53 -1.20
N LEU A 112 -11.65 14.59 -0.26
CA LEU A 112 -12.57 14.65 0.85
C LEU A 112 -11.98 15.65 1.81
N ASP A 113 -12.47 16.87 1.71
CA ASP A 113 -12.50 17.82 2.80
C ASP A 113 -13.43 17.30 3.92
N SER A 114 -13.14 16.09 4.42
CA SER A 114 -13.49 15.69 5.77
C SER A 114 -13.05 16.86 6.65
N GLN A 115 -13.99 17.52 7.33
CA GLN A 115 -13.68 18.75 8.08
C GLN A 115 -12.66 18.55 9.20
N ASN A 116 -12.26 17.30 9.46
CA ASN A 116 -11.27 16.91 10.47
C ASN A 116 -9.98 16.34 9.86
N ALA A 117 -9.97 15.96 8.57
CA ALA A 117 -8.79 15.41 7.92
C ALA A 117 -7.76 16.50 7.61
N PRO A 118 -6.49 16.31 7.99
CA PRO A 118 -5.43 17.21 7.55
C PRO A 118 -5.28 17.17 6.02
N LYS A 119 -4.88 18.28 5.42
CA LYS A 119 -4.69 18.37 3.98
C LYS A 119 -3.68 17.32 3.51
N SER A 120 -4.07 16.53 2.50
CA SER A 120 -3.15 15.60 1.86
C SER A 120 -2.11 16.33 1.00
N GLU A 121 -0.89 15.82 1.00
CA GLU A 121 0.24 16.39 0.24
C GLU A 121 1.06 15.28 -0.40
N VAL A 122 1.54 15.51 -1.61
CA VAL A 122 2.47 14.61 -2.30
C VAL A 122 3.80 15.32 -2.42
N VAL A 123 4.84 14.67 -1.94
CA VAL A 123 6.22 15.17 -1.98
C VAL A 123 7.07 14.19 -2.79
N PHE A 124 7.72 14.68 -3.83
CA PHE A 124 8.64 13.89 -4.65
C PHE A 124 10.08 14.11 -4.20
N ALA A 125 10.94 13.10 -4.26
CA ALA A 125 12.37 13.30 -4.01
C ALA A 125 13.04 14.26 -5.01
N THR A 126 12.44 14.45 -6.19
CA THR A 126 12.91 15.37 -7.24
C THR A 126 12.46 16.81 -6.93
N PRO A 127 13.37 17.76 -6.60
CA PRO A 127 12.98 19.10 -6.14
C PRO A 127 12.13 19.91 -7.12
N SER A 128 12.36 19.76 -8.43
CA SER A 128 11.56 20.44 -9.46
C SER A 128 10.09 20.01 -9.48
N ALA A 129 9.77 18.82 -8.95
CA ALA A 129 8.39 18.34 -8.80
C ALA A 129 7.66 18.91 -7.56
N ASN A 130 8.35 19.67 -6.70
CA ASN A 130 7.77 20.23 -5.47
C ASN A 130 7.69 21.77 -5.49
N ASN A 131 7.41 22.36 -6.65
CA ASN A 131 7.39 23.82 -6.82
C ASN A 131 8.70 24.52 -6.38
N GLY A 132 9.84 23.82 -6.48
CA GLY A 132 11.16 24.33 -6.12
C GLY A 132 11.54 24.18 -4.64
N LEU A 133 10.69 23.56 -3.82
CA LEU A 133 11.11 23.06 -2.50
C LEU A 133 12.07 21.89 -2.68
N ASN A 134 13.13 21.85 -1.86
CA ASN A 134 14.05 20.72 -1.85
C ASN A 134 13.71 19.81 -0.66
N PRO A 135 12.92 18.75 -0.86
CA PRO A 135 12.50 17.90 0.24
C PRO A 135 13.58 16.90 0.65
N VAL A 136 14.73 16.82 -0.03
CA VAL A 136 15.79 15.86 0.29
C VAL A 136 17.09 16.58 0.61
N GLY A 137 17.64 16.32 1.81
CA GLY A 137 18.78 17.07 2.33
C GLY A 137 20.09 16.32 2.33
N ASN A 138 20.08 15.08 2.83
CA ASN A 138 21.27 14.24 2.90
C ASN A 138 21.08 12.98 2.09
N VAL A 139 22.01 12.77 1.17
CA VAL A 139 22.20 11.50 0.49
C VAL A 139 23.47 10.87 1.06
N SER A 140 23.32 9.85 1.89
CA SER A 140 24.45 9.15 2.51
C SER A 140 24.54 7.72 1.99
N GLY A 141 25.75 7.17 1.93
CA GLY A 141 25.95 5.77 1.58
C GLY A 141 26.95 5.14 2.54
N ASN A 142 26.58 4.02 3.15
CA ASN A 142 27.53 3.19 3.88
C ASN A 142 28.16 2.19 2.91
N GLY A 143 29.20 2.63 2.20
CA GLY A 143 29.87 1.79 1.19
C GLY A 143 29.15 1.76 -0.16
N SER A 144 29.49 0.78 -1.02
CA SER A 144 29.10 0.74 -2.44
C SER A 144 27.70 0.16 -2.73
N SER A 145 26.93 -0.25 -1.72
CA SER A 145 25.66 -0.99 -1.91
C SER A 145 24.42 -0.34 -1.32
N GLN A 146 24.53 0.65 -0.43
CA GLN A 146 23.39 1.29 0.24
C GLN A 146 23.29 2.78 -0.08
N LEU A 147 22.09 3.23 -0.49
CA LEU A 147 21.69 4.63 -0.68
C LEU A 147 20.73 5.02 0.44
N GLY A 148 21.05 6.06 1.20
CA GLY A 148 20.17 6.65 2.21
C GLY A 148 19.67 8.03 1.77
N LEU A 149 18.37 8.28 1.92
CA LEU A 149 17.71 9.56 1.66
C LEU A 149 17.09 10.08 2.96
N SER A 150 17.25 11.37 3.24
CA SER A 150 16.63 12.04 4.38
C SER A 150 15.73 13.17 3.89
N PHE A 151 14.47 13.12 4.26
CA PHE A 151 13.44 14.04 3.80
C PHE A 151 13.04 15.07 4.85
N ASP A 152 12.69 16.25 4.37
CA ASP A 152 11.91 17.27 5.05
C ASP A 152 10.55 17.33 4.35
N LEU A 153 9.52 16.96 5.08
CA LEU A 153 8.12 16.83 4.62
C LEU A 153 7.21 17.84 5.35
N SER A 154 7.77 18.69 6.21
CA SER A 154 7.04 19.71 6.96
C SER A 154 7.25 21.09 6.33
N ASP A 155 6.23 21.95 6.42
CA ASP A 155 6.34 23.36 6.08
C ASP A 155 6.92 24.19 7.24
N GLU A 156 7.40 23.52 8.29
CA GLU A 156 8.01 24.17 9.44
C GLU A 156 9.32 24.82 9.02
N ASN A 157 9.48 26.11 9.35
CA ASN A 157 10.60 26.92 8.89
C ASN A 157 11.94 26.43 9.50
N GLY A 158 12.53 25.40 8.91
CA GLY A 158 13.84 24.87 9.25
C GLY A 158 14.11 23.52 8.58
N GLU A 159 15.00 23.50 7.58
CA GLU A 159 15.44 22.27 6.92
C GLU A 159 16.23 21.37 7.89
N ASN A 160 15.53 20.47 8.57
CA ASN A 160 16.09 19.52 9.54
C ASN A 160 16.18 18.09 8.98
N PHE A 161 15.50 17.79 7.87
CA PHE A 161 15.54 16.53 7.10
C PHE A 161 15.43 15.27 7.98
N ASN A 162 14.59 15.31 9.01
CA ASN A 162 14.41 14.21 9.96
C ASN A 162 12.99 13.65 9.96
N ASP A 163 12.16 14.08 9.01
CA ASP A 163 10.76 13.70 8.90
C ASP A 163 10.58 12.29 8.37
N LEU A 164 11.45 11.88 7.43
CA LEU A 164 11.48 10.55 6.86
C LEU A 164 12.91 10.19 6.45
N GLY A 165 13.34 8.96 6.75
CA GLY A 165 14.62 8.40 6.33
C GLY A 165 14.39 7.12 5.55
N LEU A 166 14.85 7.06 4.31
CA LEU A 166 14.73 5.88 3.44
C LEU A 166 16.11 5.31 3.16
N ALA A 167 16.27 3.99 3.28
CA ALA A 167 17.44 3.26 2.80
C ALA A 167 17.05 2.35 1.65
N ILE A 168 17.94 2.25 0.66
CA ILE A 168 17.83 1.37 -0.48
C ILE A 168 19.12 0.57 -0.61
N GLU A 169 19.01 -0.74 -0.73
CA GLU A 169 20.15 -1.65 -0.88
C GLU A 169 19.91 -2.66 -1.99
N VAL A 170 20.87 -2.83 -2.90
CA VAL A 170 20.85 -3.98 -3.83
C VAL A 170 21.14 -5.23 -3.03
N THR A 171 20.28 -6.24 -3.16
CA THR A 171 20.31 -7.43 -2.32
C THR A 171 20.16 -8.71 -3.16
N GLU A 172 20.56 -9.83 -2.56
CA GLU A 172 20.25 -11.18 -3.03
C GLU A 172 19.10 -11.79 -2.21
N GLU A 173 18.54 -11.03 -1.24
CA GLU A 173 17.30 -11.42 -0.58
C GLU A 173 16.18 -11.50 -1.64
N GLU A 174 15.39 -12.56 -1.57
CA GLU A 174 14.18 -12.67 -2.38
C GLU A 174 13.11 -11.69 -1.88
N SER A 175 12.18 -11.33 -2.77
CA SER A 175 11.00 -10.56 -2.41
C SER A 175 10.18 -11.31 -1.34
N ALA A 176 9.51 -10.54 -0.48
CA ALA A 176 8.71 -11.12 0.59
C ALA A 176 7.58 -12.00 0.03
N LEU A 177 7.04 -12.86 0.90
CA LEU A 177 6.03 -13.89 0.61
C LEU A 177 4.69 -13.39 0.06
N ASN A 178 4.57 -12.08 -0.23
CA ASN A 178 3.37 -11.46 -0.74
C ASN A 178 3.67 -10.52 -1.93
N PRO A 179 3.87 -11.05 -3.14
CA PRO A 179 4.25 -10.27 -4.31
C PRO A 179 3.16 -9.30 -4.81
N SER A 180 1.93 -9.36 -4.29
CA SER A 180 0.85 -8.44 -4.65
C SER A 180 0.80 -7.17 -3.81
N LEU A 181 1.57 -7.06 -2.72
CA LEU A 181 1.99 -5.74 -2.20
C LEU A 181 3.12 -5.12 -3.04
N ASP A 182 3.72 -5.90 -3.95
CA ASP A 182 4.96 -5.57 -4.67
C ASP A 182 4.76 -5.19 -6.16
N ASP A 183 3.59 -5.47 -6.75
CA ASP A 183 3.42 -5.40 -8.22
C ASP A 183 2.79 -4.11 -8.76
N GLY A 184 2.17 -3.30 -7.89
CA GLY A 184 1.56 -2.03 -8.27
C GLY A 184 0.41 -2.13 -9.27
N GLU A 185 -0.11 -3.34 -9.54
CA GLU A 185 -1.34 -3.46 -10.32
C GLU A 185 -2.57 -3.44 -9.38
N LEU A 186 -2.53 -4.05 -8.19
CA LEU A 186 -3.61 -4.03 -7.21
C LEU A 186 -3.10 -4.10 -5.76
N GLY A 187 -3.84 -3.46 -4.85
CA GLY A 187 -3.51 -3.21 -3.44
C GLY A 187 -3.35 -4.46 -2.57
N GLU A 188 -3.59 -4.28 -1.27
CA GLU A 188 -3.29 -5.05 -0.05
C GLU A 188 -3.72 -6.54 -0.03
N THR A 189 -3.60 -7.23 -1.17
CA THR A 189 -3.99 -8.61 -1.44
C THR A 189 -2.84 -9.56 -1.14
N LEU A 190 -3.19 -10.81 -0.88
CA LEU A 190 -2.30 -11.89 -0.49
C LEU A 190 -2.39 -13.02 -1.53
N ASP A 191 -1.50 -13.04 -2.51
CA ASP A 191 -1.44 -14.16 -3.45
C ASP A 191 -0.66 -15.35 -2.87
N LEU A 192 -1.40 -16.31 -2.32
CA LEU A 192 -0.83 -17.48 -1.67
C LEU A 192 -0.68 -18.68 -2.60
N ARG A 193 -0.98 -18.54 -3.91
CA ARG A 193 -1.04 -19.69 -4.85
C ARG A 193 0.31 -20.36 -5.09
N ASN A 194 1.40 -19.59 -5.02
CA ASN A 194 2.77 -20.05 -5.31
C ASN A 194 3.76 -19.71 -4.17
N ILE A 195 3.27 -19.56 -2.94
CA ILE A 195 4.08 -19.16 -1.79
C ILE A 195 5.05 -20.26 -1.32
N ASP A 196 6.30 -19.89 -1.06
CA ASP A 196 7.33 -20.69 -0.40
C ASP A 196 7.76 -19.96 0.88
N VAL A 197 7.09 -20.27 1.98
CA VAL A 197 7.24 -19.64 3.29
C VAL A 197 8.62 -19.96 3.90
N ASN A 198 9.22 -21.10 3.55
CA ASN A 198 10.44 -21.59 4.19
C ASN A 198 11.72 -21.25 3.40
N GLY A 199 11.59 -20.84 2.14
CA GLY A 199 12.67 -20.38 1.28
C GLY A 199 13.56 -21.52 0.76
N ASP A 200 13.00 -22.72 0.55
CA ASP A 200 13.71 -23.87 -0.01
C ASP A 200 13.51 -24.07 -1.52
N ASP A 201 12.95 -23.06 -2.19
CA ASP A 201 12.55 -23.05 -3.60
C ASP A 201 11.44 -24.08 -3.92
N ILE A 202 10.66 -24.47 -2.90
CA ILE A 202 9.55 -25.41 -3.03
C ILE A 202 8.28 -24.76 -2.50
N VAL A 203 7.27 -24.70 -3.36
CA VAL A 203 5.94 -24.21 -2.96
C VAL A 203 5.36 -25.10 -1.86
N ASP A 204 4.98 -24.50 -0.74
CA ASP A 204 4.51 -25.24 0.43
C ASP A 204 3.13 -25.88 0.19
N ASP A 205 2.99 -27.13 0.64
CA ASP A 205 1.74 -27.90 0.52
C ASP A 205 0.68 -27.43 1.52
N ASN A 206 1.07 -26.98 2.71
CA ASN A 206 0.16 -26.41 3.69
C ASN A 206 0.75 -25.12 4.21
N ILE A 207 -0.09 -24.10 4.28
CA ILE A 207 0.25 -22.84 4.93
C ILE A 207 -0.77 -22.54 6.01
N VAL A 208 -0.29 -22.07 7.15
CA VAL A 208 -1.12 -21.52 8.21
C VAL A 208 -1.04 -20.00 8.11
N VAL A 209 -2.15 -19.38 7.74
CA VAL A 209 -2.33 -17.92 7.77
C VAL A 209 -2.82 -17.56 9.17
N GLN A 210 -1.95 -16.95 9.96
CA GLN A 210 -2.32 -16.34 11.24
C GLN A 210 -2.73 -14.90 11.00
N PHE A 211 -3.92 -14.54 11.47
CA PHE A 211 -4.50 -13.21 11.30
C PHE A 211 -4.80 -12.63 12.68
N THR A 212 -4.24 -11.45 12.95
CA THR A 212 -4.43 -10.73 14.22
C THR A 212 -4.89 -9.32 13.95
N VAL A 213 -6.01 -8.92 14.53
CA VAL A 213 -6.58 -7.58 14.45
C VAL A 213 -6.48 -6.91 15.81
N ASN A 214 -5.96 -5.69 15.84
CA ASN A 214 -6.03 -4.78 16.97
C ASN A 214 -6.88 -3.59 16.54
N ALA A 215 -8.02 -3.38 17.19
CA ALA A 215 -8.92 -2.26 16.91
C ALA A 215 -8.72 -1.15 17.94
N ASP A 216 -8.66 0.10 17.48
CA ASP A 216 -8.57 1.32 18.29
C ASP A 216 -9.56 2.43 17.83
N GLY A 217 -10.41 2.12 16.85
CA GLY A 217 -11.44 3.02 16.33
C GLY A 217 -12.64 3.23 17.26
N VAL A 218 -13.52 4.15 16.88
CA VAL A 218 -14.77 4.49 17.59
C VAL A 218 -15.84 3.42 17.38
N TYR A 219 -15.89 2.81 16.19
CA TYR A 219 -16.87 1.79 15.85
C TYR A 219 -16.44 0.40 16.28
N ASP A 220 -17.44 -0.46 16.54
CA ASP A 220 -17.19 -1.89 16.66
C ASP A 220 -17.09 -2.45 15.23
N ASN A 221 -15.91 -2.37 14.64
CA ASN A 221 -15.66 -2.81 13.27
C ASN A 221 -15.45 -4.31 13.17
N PHE A 222 -15.88 -4.92 12.06
CA PHE A 222 -15.45 -6.26 11.69
C PHE A 222 -14.33 -6.18 10.65
N VAL A 223 -13.16 -6.76 10.93
CA VAL A 223 -12.04 -6.82 9.98
C VAL A 223 -11.75 -8.27 9.61
N GLY A 224 -11.57 -8.56 8.32
CA GLY A 224 -11.38 -9.93 7.85
C GLY A 224 -10.66 -10.04 6.52
N LEU A 225 -10.51 -11.29 6.08
CA LEU A 225 -10.00 -11.67 4.77
C LEU A 225 -11.08 -12.47 4.02
N TYR A 226 -11.24 -12.22 2.72
CA TYR A 226 -12.09 -13.00 1.81
C TYR A 226 -11.28 -13.60 0.65
N GLU A 227 -11.85 -14.61 -0.02
CA GLU A 227 -11.27 -15.24 -1.21
C GLU A 227 -11.67 -14.49 -2.49
N ALA A 228 -10.68 -14.08 -3.28
CA ALA A 228 -10.83 -13.60 -4.65
C ALA A 228 -10.51 -14.71 -5.68
N ASP A 229 -11.11 -14.60 -6.86
CA ASP A 229 -10.96 -15.53 -7.99
C ASP A 229 -9.64 -15.30 -8.75
N ASP A 230 -9.21 -14.05 -8.86
CA ASP A 230 -8.05 -13.62 -9.64
C ASP A 230 -7.36 -12.40 -9.03
N GLU A 231 -6.25 -11.99 -9.66
CA GLU A 231 -5.44 -10.86 -9.19
C GLU A 231 -6.27 -9.58 -9.22
N ARG A 232 -7.32 -9.51 -10.06
CA ARG A 232 -8.23 -8.37 -10.24
C ARG A 232 -9.25 -8.19 -9.13
N GLY A 233 -9.14 -8.95 -8.06
CA GLY A 233 -10.08 -8.94 -6.95
C GLY A 233 -11.46 -9.49 -7.32
N ALA A 234 -11.66 -10.09 -8.51
CA ALA A 234 -12.99 -10.53 -8.90
C ALA A 234 -13.52 -11.61 -7.94
N VAL A 235 -14.81 -11.55 -7.59
CA VAL A 235 -15.44 -12.56 -6.73
C VAL A 235 -16.67 -13.13 -7.41
N ALA A 236 -16.68 -14.44 -7.65
CA ALA A 236 -17.68 -15.12 -8.47
C ALA A 236 -17.79 -14.53 -9.89
N GLY A 237 -16.68 -14.05 -10.45
CA GLY A 237 -16.63 -13.33 -11.73
C GLY A 237 -17.27 -11.93 -11.71
N ILE A 238 -17.55 -11.38 -10.52
CA ILE A 238 -18.02 -10.01 -10.33
C ILE A 238 -16.81 -9.14 -10.03
N ALA A 239 -16.59 -8.10 -10.83
CA ALA A 239 -15.50 -7.16 -10.61
C ALA A 239 -15.78 -6.25 -9.39
N PRO A 240 -14.74 -5.74 -8.70
CA PRO A 240 -14.87 -4.70 -7.69
C PRO A 240 -15.77 -3.54 -8.17
N GLY A 241 -16.66 -3.08 -7.29
CA GLY A 241 -17.62 -2.01 -7.57
C GLY A 241 -18.85 -2.38 -8.40
N ALA A 242 -18.92 -3.59 -8.95
CA ALA A 242 -20.12 -4.04 -9.66
C ALA A 242 -21.23 -4.50 -8.69
N ASP A 243 -22.49 -4.40 -9.13
CA ASP A 243 -23.66 -4.81 -8.36
C ASP A 243 -23.51 -6.24 -7.80
N GLY A 244 -23.61 -6.37 -6.47
CA GLY A 244 -23.51 -7.64 -5.77
C GLY A 244 -22.09 -8.07 -5.37
N TYR A 245 -21.06 -7.32 -5.77
CA TYR A 245 -19.65 -7.59 -5.39
C TYR A 245 -19.49 -7.73 -3.88
N ALA A 246 -19.83 -6.68 -3.13
CA ALA A 246 -19.60 -6.63 -1.68
C ALA A 246 -20.29 -7.79 -0.93
N ALA A 247 -21.52 -8.12 -1.31
CA ALA A 247 -22.23 -9.25 -0.72
C ALA A 247 -21.54 -10.59 -0.99
N GLU A 248 -20.99 -10.79 -2.19
CA GLU A 248 -20.32 -12.02 -2.54
C GLU A 248 -18.95 -12.13 -1.86
N ALA A 249 -18.17 -11.04 -1.85
CA ALA A 249 -16.92 -10.96 -1.10
C ALA A 249 -17.13 -11.34 0.39
N ILE A 250 -18.12 -10.74 1.05
CA ILE A 250 -18.42 -11.02 2.46
C ILE A 250 -18.90 -12.46 2.69
N ARG A 251 -19.63 -13.06 1.74
CA ARG A 251 -20.02 -14.49 1.81
C ARG A 251 -18.83 -15.43 1.69
N ARG A 252 -17.77 -15.01 0.98
CA ARG A 252 -16.52 -15.74 0.81
C ARG A 252 -15.45 -15.39 1.85
N ARG A 253 -15.85 -14.75 2.95
CA ARG A 253 -14.98 -14.55 4.11
C ARG A 253 -14.33 -15.86 4.54
N VAL A 254 -13.02 -15.82 4.72
CA VAL A 254 -12.20 -16.94 5.19
C VAL A 254 -11.98 -16.84 6.71
N ILE A 255 -11.58 -15.66 7.18
CA ILE A 255 -11.32 -15.37 8.59
C ILE A 255 -11.64 -13.90 8.88
N GLY A 256 -11.97 -13.57 10.12
CA GLY A 256 -12.16 -12.19 10.55
C GLY A 256 -12.68 -12.09 11.98
N PHE A 257 -12.59 -10.89 12.54
CA PHE A 257 -12.88 -10.60 13.93
C PHE A 257 -13.69 -9.32 14.05
N GLN A 258 -14.66 -9.37 14.96
CA GLN A 258 -15.35 -8.19 15.48
C GLN A 258 -14.45 -7.55 16.54
N GLY A 259 -14.06 -6.29 16.34
CA GLY A 259 -13.06 -5.59 17.15
C GLY A 259 -11.70 -6.30 17.13
N SER A 260 -11.01 -6.29 18.27
CA SER A 260 -9.72 -6.97 18.41
C SER A 260 -9.87 -8.50 18.50
N GLY A 261 -9.01 -9.24 17.79
CA GLY A 261 -9.05 -10.69 17.78
C GLY A 261 -7.82 -11.31 17.12
N SER A 262 -7.62 -12.61 17.32
CA SER A 262 -6.54 -13.35 16.68
C SER A 262 -6.96 -14.80 16.44
N GLY A 263 -6.53 -15.34 15.31
CA GLY A 263 -6.78 -16.73 14.95
C GLY A 263 -5.97 -17.13 13.74
N SER A 264 -6.26 -18.32 13.22
CA SER A 264 -5.57 -18.84 12.05
C SER A 264 -6.48 -19.69 11.20
N VAL A 265 -6.14 -19.76 9.92
CA VAL A 265 -6.72 -20.68 8.94
C VAL A 265 -5.59 -21.48 8.30
N THR A 266 -5.80 -22.77 8.14
CA THR A 266 -4.89 -23.63 7.36
C THR A 266 -5.43 -23.72 5.95
N LEU A 267 -4.59 -23.36 4.97
CA LEU A 267 -4.87 -23.53 3.55
C LEU A 267 -4.03 -24.70 3.04
N SER A 268 -4.68 -25.72 2.48
CA SER A 268 -4.06 -26.99 2.11
C SER A 268 -4.10 -27.24 0.60
N GLY A 269 -3.00 -27.73 0.05
CA GLY A 269 -2.88 -28.24 -1.32
C GLY A 269 -3.36 -27.25 -2.39
N ASN A 270 -4.31 -27.68 -3.22
CA ASN A 270 -4.84 -26.87 -4.33
C ASN A 270 -5.83 -25.78 -3.88
N ASP A 271 -6.10 -25.66 -2.58
CA ASP A 271 -7.00 -24.63 -2.04
C ASP A 271 -6.27 -23.31 -1.75
N ARG A 272 -5.05 -23.11 -2.25
CA ARG A 272 -4.35 -21.83 -2.15
C ARG A 272 -5.06 -20.77 -2.98
N LYS A 273 -5.31 -19.62 -2.37
CA LYS A 273 -6.18 -18.55 -2.87
C LYS A 273 -5.45 -17.22 -2.89
N ILE A 274 -6.07 -16.27 -3.56
CA ILE A 274 -5.81 -14.86 -3.31
C ILE A 274 -6.73 -14.46 -2.15
N LEU A 275 -6.14 -14.04 -1.04
CA LEU A 275 -6.88 -13.50 0.10
C LEU A 275 -6.84 -11.98 0.07
N VAL A 276 -7.95 -11.36 0.43
CA VAL A 276 -8.13 -9.92 0.26
C VAL A 276 -8.74 -9.33 1.54
N PRO A 277 -8.19 -8.23 2.09
CA PRO A 277 -8.69 -7.64 3.31
C PRO A 277 -9.98 -6.86 3.09
N PHE A 278 -10.80 -6.79 4.13
CA PHE A 278 -11.98 -5.94 4.16
C PHE A 278 -12.31 -5.53 5.59
N MET A 279 -13.08 -4.46 5.71
CA MET A 279 -13.70 -4.00 6.95
C MET A 279 -15.22 -3.87 6.75
N ILE A 280 -16.01 -4.11 7.80
CA ILE A 280 -17.40 -3.67 7.91
C ILE A 280 -17.47 -2.71 9.09
N ALA A 281 -17.83 -1.45 8.81
CA ALA A 281 -17.91 -0.39 9.79
C ALA A 281 -19.14 -0.57 10.70
N ASP A 282 -18.93 -0.54 12.02
CA ASP A 282 -19.96 -0.67 13.08
C ASP A 282 -20.95 -1.83 12.84
N GLY A 283 -20.46 -2.99 12.39
CA GLY A 283 -21.33 -4.09 12.00
C GLY A 283 -20.63 -5.42 11.77
N THR A 284 -21.43 -6.47 11.58
CA THR A 284 -20.95 -7.82 11.31
C THR A 284 -21.26 -8.22 9.86
N PRO A 285 -20.64 -9.30 9.34
CA PRO A 285 -21.04 -9.88 8.06
C PRO A 285 -22.53 -10.19 7.96
N GLU A 286 -23.13 -10.69 9.05
CA GLU A 286 -24.54 -11.05 9.08
C GLU A 286 -25.45 -9.82 9.03
N SER A 287 -25.13 -8.73 9.75
CA SER A 287 -25.91 -7.49 9.66
C SER A 287 -25.73 -6.81 8.31
N PHE A 288 -24.52 -6.79 7.75
CA PHE A 288 -24.29 -6.28 6.39
C PHE A 288 -25.15 -7.01 5.35
N LEU A 289 -25.11 -8.34 5.34
CA LEU A 289 -25.87 -9.15 4.38
C LEU A 289 -27.39 -9.04 4.55
N ALA A 290 -27.87 -8.68 5.74
CA ALA A 290 -29.29 -8.50 6.03
C ALA A 290 -29.79 -7.08 5.70
N ASP A 291 -29.02 -6.07 6.08
CA ASP A 291 -29.47 -4.68 6.16
C ASP A 291 -28.89 -3.81 5.03
N ASN A 292 -27.71 -4.15 4.50
CA ASN A 292 -27.03 -3.37 3.45
C ASN A 292 -26.31 -4.23 2.39
N VAL A 293 -26.98 -5.24 1.87
CA VAL A 293 -26.39 -6.21 0.92
C VAL A 293 -25.80 -5.58 -0.36
N ASN A 294 -26.22 -4.37 -0.73
CA ASN A 294 -25.72 -3.68 -1.93
C ASN A 294 -24.62 -2.65 -1.63
N ASN A 295 -24.15 -2.55 -0.38
CA ASN A 295 -23.23 -1.52 0.08
C ASN A 295 -23.71 -0.09 -0.25
N ASP A 296 -25.01 0.16 -0.05
CA ASP A 296 -25.61 1.48 -0.28
C ASP A 296 -25.10 2.46 0.79
N PRO A 297 -24.52 3.61 0.41
CA PRO A 297 -23.96 4.57 1.37
C PRO A 297 -25.02 5.25 2.25
N THR A 298 -26.31 5.08 1.95
CA THR A 298 -27.42 5.60 2.75
C THR A 298 -27.94 4.62 3.80
N LEU A 299 -27.41 3.40 3.82
CA LEU A 299 -27.74 2.32 4.75
C LEU A 299 -26.50 1.93 5.57
N GLY A 300 -26.72 1.22 6.67
CA GLY A 300 -25.65 0.69 7.51
C GLY A 300 -25.87 -0.79 7.81
N PRO A 301 -24.80 -1.57 8.08
CA PRO A 301 -23.40 -1.14 8.05
C PRO A 301 -22.83 -0.99 6.63
N ILE A 302 -21.69 -0.32 6.46
CA ILE A 302 -20.97 -0.17 5.18
C ILE A 302 -19.73 -1.08 5.21
N ALA A 303 -19.40 -1.68 4.08
CA ALA A 303 -18.19 -2.46 3.92
C ALA A 303 -17.15 -1.69 3.09
N TYR A 304 -15.89 -1.73 3.54
CA TYR A 304 -14.74 -1.18 2.84
C TYR A 304 -13.78 -2.30 2.45
N PHE A 305 -13.19 -2.14 1.27
CA PHE A 305 -12.33 -3.06 0.56
C PHE A 305 -11.05 -2.31 0.16
N GLU A 306 -10.02 -3.06 -0.16
CA GLU A 306 -8.73 -2.58 -0.69
C GLU A 306 -8.89 -1.89 -2.06
N ASP A 307 -9.77 -2.41 -2.92
CA ASP A 307 -10.09 -1.74 -4.17
C ASP A 307 -11.12 -0.65 -3.89
N ARG A 308 -10.68 0.60 -3.98
CA ARG A 308 -11.55 1.78 -3.82
C ARG A 308 -12.79 1.75 -4.71
N PHE A 309 -12.78 1.08 -5.85
CA PHE A 309 -13.96 0.98 -6.72
C PHE A 309 -15.08 0.15 -6.09
N ALA A 310 -14.76 -0.75 -5.15
CA ALA A 310 -15.74 -1.47 -4.33
C ALA A 310 -16.27 -0.65 -3.13
N ASN A 311 -15.65 0.49 -2.82
CA ASN A 311 -16.03 1.36 -1.72
C ASN A 311 -17.05 2.40 -2.19
N PRO A 312 -18.18 2.60 -1.48
CA PRO A 312 -19.25 3.46 -1.99
C PRO A 312 -18.88 4.95 -2.07
N ASP A 313 -17.88 5.38 -1.31
CA ASP A 313 -17.27 6.71 -1.38
C ASP A 313 -16.09 6.81 -2.36
N GLY A 314 -15.64 5.68 -2.93
CA GLY A 314 -14.47 5.64 -3.80
C GLY A 314 -13.14 5.93 -3.09
N VAL A 315 -13.12 5.86 -1.76
CA VAL A 315 -11.94 6.11 -0.93
C VAL A 315 -11.16 4.83 -0.74
N ASP A 316 -9.85 4.97 -0.57
CA ASP A 316 -9.02 3.89 -0.08
C ASP A 316 -9.02 3.90 1.46
N HIS A 317 -9.53 2.83 2.05
CA HIS A 317 -9.69 2.67 3.50
C HIS A 317 -8.68 1.72 4.10
N ILE A 318 -7.86 1.05 3.28
CA ILE A 318 -6.98 -0.02 3.73
C ILE A 318 -5.61 0.22 3.10
N ILE A 319 -4.57 0.37 3.93
CA ILE A 319 -3.21 0.61 3.43
C ILE A 319 -2.24 -0.46 3.91
N GLY A 320 -1.25 -0.77 3.08
CA GLY A 320 -0.07 -1.54 3.44
C GLY A 320 0.90 -0.73 4.31
N ILE A 321 1.03 -1.09 5.59
CA ILE A 321 2.04 -0.52 6.50
C ILE A 321 3.41 -1.16 6.27
N ASP A 322 3.41 -2.48 6.10
CA ASP A 322 4.59 -3.29 5.77
C ASP A 322 4.12 -4.53 4.99
N SER A 323 5.03 -5.39 4.56
CA SER A 323 4.78 -6.63 3.79
C SER A 323 3.72 -7.58 4.40
N ASN A 324 3.35 -7.39 5.66
CA ASN A 324 2.40 -8.24 6.36
C ASN A 324 1.48 -7.49 7.35
N THR A 325 1.49 -6.16 7.32
CA THR A 325 0.76 -5.33 8.28
C THR A 325 -0.10 -4.32 7.52
N LEU A 326 -1.38 -4.23 7.89
CA LEU A 326 -2.40 -3.43 7.22
C LEU A 326 -3.02 -2.44 8.20
N GLY A 327 -3.18 -1.18 7.78
CA GLY A 327 -3.91 -0.13 8.50
C GLY A 327 -5.30 0.09 7.90
N PHE A 328 -6.25 0.56 8.71
CA PHE A 328 -7.65 0.71 8.31
C PHE A 328 -8.27 2.02 8.82
N GLU A 329 -9.19 2.58 8.04
CA GLU A 329 -10.08 3.72 8.36
C GLU A 329 -11.56 3.29 8.42
N GLU A 330 -12.28 3.69 9.47
CA GLU A 330 -13.66 3.24 9.72
C GLU A 330 -14.74 4.21 9.22
N PHE A 331 -14.40 5.49 9.08
CA PHE A 331 -15.39 6.52 8.74
C PHE A 331 -15.53 6.69 7.23
N TYR A 332 -16.78 6.73 6.78
CA TYR A 332 -17.12 7.11 5.40
C TYR A 332 -16.44 8.43 5.03
N ASN A 333 -15.86 8.48 3.84
CA ASN A 333 -14.97 9.54 3.37
C ASN A 333 -13.58 9.59 4.07
N GLY A 334 -13.06 8.47 4.58
CA GLY A 334 -11.66 8.35 5.02
C GLY A 334 -11.29 9.00 6.37
N GLY A 335 -12.27 9.39 7.19
CA GLY A 335 -12.02 9.76 8.59
C GLY A 335 -11.01 10.89 8.80
N ASP A 336 -10.02 10.63 9.66
CA ASP A 336 -8.88 11.52 9.95
C ASP A 336 -7.58 11.09 9.25
N HIS A 337 -7.65 10.05 8.40
CA HIS A 337 -6.58 9.59 7.50
C HIS A 337 -5.28 9.22 8.23
N ASP A 338 -5.42 8.58 9.38
CA ASP A 338 -4.33 8.11 10.22
C ASP A 338 -4.18 6.58 10.22
N PHE A 339 -5.17 5.87 9.65
CA PHE A 339 -5.28 4.44 9.38
C PHE A 339 -5.04 3.55 10.60
N ASN A 340 -5.34 4.05 11.80
CA ASN A 340 -5.13 3.32 13.06
C ASN A 340 -6.43 2.80 13.72
N ASP A 341 -7.60 3.05 13.12
CA ASP A 341 -8.89 2.56 13.65
C ASP A 341 -8.91 1.03 13.81
N ALA A 342 -8.22 0.34 12.91
CA ALA A 342 -7.76 -1.02 13.15
C ALA A 342 -6.41 -1.25 12.48
N VAL A 343 -5.64 -2.18 13.04
CA VAL A 343 -4.43 -2.70 12.42
C VAL A 343 -4.47 -4.22 12.40
N ALA A 344 -4.26 -4.79 11.23
CA ALA A 344 -4.18 -6.23 11.05
C ALA A 344 -2.75 -6.68 10.73
N MET A 345 -2.30 -7.73 11.39
CA MET A 345 -1.02 -8.40 11.12
C MET A 345 -1.28 -9.81 10.61
N ILE A 346 -0.57 -10.17 9.55
CA ILE A 346 -0.62 -11.48 8.92
C ILE A 346 0.72 -12.17 9.12
N ASN A 347 0.70 -13.44 9.51
CA ASN A 347 1.91 -14.26 9.60
C ASN A 347 1.67 -15.62 8.95
N TYR A 348 2.70 -16.15 8.30
CA TYR A 348 2.67 -17.43 7.64
C TYR A 348 3.50 -18.45 8.40
N LEU A 349 3.00 -19.67 8.54
CA LEU A 349 3.75 -20.81 9.05
C LEU A 349 3.55 -22.01 8.13
N THR A 350 4.58 -22.85 7.99
CA THR A 350 4.54 -24.17 7.36
C THR A 350 4.24 -25.28 8.34
#